data_AF-M9RQS9-F1
#
_entry.id   AF-M9RQS9-F1
#
_cell.length_a   1.000
_cell.length_b   1.000
_cell.length_c   1.000
_cell.angle_alpha   90.00
_cell.angle_beta   90.00
_cell.angle_gamma   90.00
#
_symmetry.space_group_name_H-M   'P 1'
#
loop_
_entity.id
_entity.type
_entity.pdbx_description
1 polymer ?
#
loop_
_entity_poly.entity_id
_entity_poly.type
_entity_poly.pdbx_seq_one_letter_code
_entity_poly.pdbx_strand_id
1 'polypeptide(L)'
;MISKSSAQTLALTELGRDTCPMEWQIKTSGAGLYEFTRDVAAKVTGTGVLTLFVQHTSCSLLIQENADPEVQTDLAAFFDRLVPPSDHPRMSYLRHTYEGPDDMPAHIKAAMLPTSLQIPVISGEMQLGTWQGIYIFEHKTVPHLRRVVGMMVGAVR
;
A
#
# COMPACT_ATOMS: atom_id res chain seq x y z
N MET A 1 22.21 18.16 -22.83
CA MET A 1 21.72 19.54 -22.59
C MET A 1 20.49 19.75 -23.45
N ILE A 2 19.30 19.57 -22.87
CA ILE A 2 18.03 19.92 -23.51
C ILE A 2 17.29 20.76 -22.48
N SER A 3 17.09 22.04 -22.81
CA SER A 3 16.37 22.99 -21.99
C SER A 3 14.88 22.63 -21.97
N LYS A 4 14.28 22.57 -20.78
CA LYS A 4 12.83 22.55 -20.63
C LYS A 4 12.35 23.99 -20.45
N SER A 5 11.59 24.41 -21.46
CA SER A 5 10.85 25.66 -21.55
C SER A 5 9.90 25.84 -20.36
N SER A 6 9.94 27.05 -19.84
CA SER A 6 9.05 27.69 -18.89
C SER A 6 7.68 27.96 -19.51
N ALA A 7 6.68 27.14 -19.15
CA ALA A 7 5.26 27.46 -19.28
C ALA A 7 4.41 26.45 -18.50
N GLN A 8 4.37 26.56 -17.16
CA GLN A 8 3.33 25.97 -16.28
C GLN A 8 3.55 26.45 -14.83
N THR A 9 3.50 27.76 -14.59
CA THR A 9 3.58 28.36 -13.24
C THR A 9 2.28 29.10 -12.88
N LEU A 10 1.15 28.70 -13.48
CA LEU A 10 -0.18 29.29 -13.26
C LEU A 10 -1.21 28.18 -13.01
N ALA A 11 -0.97 27.34 -11.99
CA ALA A 11 -1.98 26.45 -11.37
C ALA A 11 -1.53 25.88 -10.01
N LEU A 12 -0.43 26.37 -9.41
CA LEU A 12 0.08 25.85 -8.12
C LEU A 12 -0.33 26.71 -6.92
N THR A 13 -0.96 27.87 -7.15
CA THR A 13 -1.32 28.82 -6.09
C THR A 13 -2.68 28.52 -5.43
N GLU A 14 -3.46 27.57 -5.96
CA GLU A 14 -4.74 27.13 -5.38
C GLU A 14 -4.68 25.74 -4.72
N LEU A 15 -3.53 25.05 -4.75
CA LEU A 15 -3.30 23.88 -3.90
C LEU A 15 -2.96 24.39 -2.50
N GLY A 16 -4.03 24.69 -1.75
CA GLY A 16 -4.03 25.35 -0.45
C GLY A 16 -3.00 24.80 0.53
N ARG A 17 -2.54 25.71 1.40
CA ARG A 17 -1.55 25.54 2.47
C ARG A 17 -1.93 24.53 3.57
N ASP A 18 -2.94 23.67 3.35
CA ASP A 18 -3.58 22.86 4.39
C ASP A 18 -3.58 21.33 4.11
N THR A 19 -2.84 20.84 3.11
CA THR A 19 -2.70 19.38 2.91
C THR A 19 -1.56 18.83 3.78
N CYS A 20 -1.78 18.72 5.09
CA CYS A 20 -0.89 17.92 5.92
C CYS A 20 -1.00 16.45 5.46
N PRO A 21 0.08 15.80 5.01
CA PRO A 21 0.02 14.40 4.61
C PRO A 21 -0.39 13.55 5.82
N MET A 22 -1.44 12.75 5.64
CA MET A 22 -1.86 11.78 6.64
C MET A 22 -0.82 10.67 6.72
N GLU A 23 -0.60 10.12 7.90
CA GLU A 23 0.34 9.02 8.10
C GLU A 23 -0.24 7.93 8.99
N TRP A 24 0.07 6.68 8.68
CA TRP A 24 -0.22 5.51 9.51
C TRP A 24 1.04 4.67 9.68
N GLN A 25 1.19 4.11 10.87
CA GLN A 25 2.21 3.14 11.20
C GLN A 25 1.54 1.83 11.60
N ILE A 26 1.69 0.81 10.77
CA ILE A 26 1.04 -0.48 10.93
C ILE A 26 2.07 -1.49 11.41
N LYS A 27 1.85 -2.07 12.58
CA LYS A 27 2.69 -3.14 13.11
C LYS A 27 2.27 -4.46 12.48
N THR A 28 3.23 -5.18 11.93
CA THR A 28 3.04 -6.54 11.40
C THR A 28 3.78 -7.52 12.31
N SER A 29 3.26 -8.74 12.44
CA SER A 29 3.84 -9.84 13.24
C SER A 29 4.45 -10.97 12.39
N GLY A 30 4.44 -10.80 11.07
CA GLY A 30 4.86 -11.79 10.07
C GLY A 30 4.01 -11.69 8.81
N ALA A 31 4.24 -12.58 7.84
CA ALA A 31 3.58 -12.52 6.55
C ALA A 31 2.05 -12.66 6.69
N GLY A 32 1.29 -11.85 5.95
CA GLY A 32 -0.17 -11.83 6.03
C GLY A 32 -0.79 -10.49 5.69
N LEU A 33 -2.12 -10.44 5.75
CA LEU A 33 -2.89 -9.24 5.49
C LEU A 33 -3.26 -8.56 6.82
N TYR A 34 -2.95 -7.26 6.92
CA TYR A 34 -3.22 -6.43 8.08
C TYR A 34 -4.17 -5.32 7.68
N GLU A 35 -5.43 -5.45 8.12
CA GLU A 35 -6.49 -4.50 7.83
C GLU A 35 -6.26 -3.20 8.62
N PHE A 36 -6.46 -2.06 7.97
CA PHE A 36 -6.40 -0.74 8.63
C PHE A 36 -7.43 0.26 8.09
N THR A 37 -8.56 -0.22 7.54
CA THR A 37 -9.57 0.65 6.90
C THR A 37 -10.15 1.65 7.88
N ARG A 38 -10.41 1.21 9.12
CA ARG A 38 -10.97 2.07 10.17
C ARG A 38 -10.03 3.22 10.53
N ASP A 39 -8.71 2.95 10.56
CA ASP A 39 -7.71 3.96 10.83
C ASP A 39 -7.63 5.02 9.72
N VAL A 40 -7.85 4.60 8.47
CA VAL A 40 -7.95 5.52 7.33
C VAL A 40 -9.23 6.34 7.43
N ALA A 41 -10.38 5.69 7.61
CA ALA A 41 -11.68 6.35 7.72
C ALA A 41 -11.70 7.44 8.82
N ALA A 42 -11.04 7.19 9.94
CA ALA A 42 -10.98 8.12 11.07
C ALA A 42 -10.25 9.45 10.77
N LYS A 43 -9.46 9.53 9.70
CA LYS A 43 -8.67 10.73 9.36
C LYS A 43 -9.13 11.42 8.08
N VAL A 44 -9.92 10.75 7.25
CA VAL A 44 -10.31 11.25 5.93
C VAL A 44 -11.47 12.23 6.05
N THR A 45 -11.36 13.36 5.35
CA THR A 45 -12.39 14.41 5.31
C THR A 45 -12.53 14.99 3.89
N GLY A 46 -13.62 15.72 3.64
CA GLY A 46 -13.84 16.43 2.37
C GLY A 46 -14.30 15.54 1.21
N THR A 47 -14.13 16.01 -0.03
CA THR A 47 -14.52 15.29 -1.25
C THR A 47 -13.39 15.33 -2.28
N GLY A 48 -13.01 14.17 -2.81
CA GLY A 48 -11.92 14.05 -3.78
C GLY A 48 -11.41 12.61 -3.96
N VAL A 49 -10.13 12.47 -4.29
CA VAL A 49 -9.43 11.18 -4.34
C VAL A 49 -8.34 11.11 -3.27
N LEU A 50 -8.45 10.11 -2.39
CA LEU A 50 -7.42 9.76 -1.42
C LEU A 50 -6.41 8.84 -2.10
N THR A 51 -5.16 9.26 -2.15
CA THR A 51 -4.04 8.39 -2.51
C THR A 51 -3.37 7.88 -1.24
N LEU A 52 -3.29 6.56 -1.09
CA LEU A 52 -2.44 5.91 -0.08
C LEU A 52 -1.19 5.37 -0.76
N PHE A 53 -0.02 5.57 -0.16
CA PHE A 53 1.26 5.06 -0.66
C PHE A 53 2.06 4.43 0.48
N VAL A 54 2.50 3.19 0.30
CA VAL A 54 3.37 2.52 1.27
C VAL A 54 4.83 2.84 0.97
N GLN A 55 5.55 3.35 1.97
CA GLN A 55 6.96 3.75 1.82
C GLN A 55 7.92 2.58 2.08
N HIS A 56 7.64 1.44 1.44
CA HIS A 56 8.36 0.17 1.63
C HIS A 56 8.41 -0.60 0.31
N THR A 57 9.42 -1.44 0.16
CA THR A 57 9.65 -2.25 -1.06
C THR A 57 9.46 -3.74 -0.84
N SER A 58 9.05 -4.15 0.36
CA SER A 58 8.87 -5.55 0.79
C SER A 58 7.47 -5.83 1.37
N CYS A 59 6.52 -4.93 1.14
CA CYS A 59 5.10 -5.12 1.43
C CYS A 59 4.27 -4.36 0.38
N SER A 60 2.96 -4.61 0.35
CA SER A 60 2.04 -4.02 -0.63
C SER A 60 0.80 -3.44 0.03
N LEU A 61 0.06 -2.64 -0.73
CA LEU A 61 -1.29 -2.19 -0.38
C LEU A 61 -2.32 -2.92 -1.22
N LEU A 62 -3.41 -3.34 -0.59
CA LEU A 62 -4.51 -4.04 -1.25
C LEU A 62 -5.86 -3.44 -0.84
N ILE A 63 -6.81 -3.52 -1.76
CA ILE A 63 -8.24 -3.49 -1.42
C ILE A 63 -8.78 -4.88 -1.72
N GLN A 64 -9.24 -5.58 -0.69
CA GLN A 64 -9.73 -6.97 -0.78
C GLN A 64 -10.89 -7.22 0.18
N GLU A 65 -11.45 -8.44 0.12
CA GLU A 65 -12.55 -8.83 0.98
C GLU A 65 -12.19 -8.80 2.47
N ASN A 66 -13.02 -8.14 3.29
CA ASN A 66 -12.86 -8.04 4.74
C ASN A 66 -13.92 -8.77 5.57
N ALA A 67 -14.81 -9.54 4.91
CA ALA A 67 -15.84 -10.32 5.58
C ALA A 67 -15.40 -11.76 5.87
N ASP A 68 -14.80 -12.43 4.88
CA ASP A 68 -14.33 -13.80 5.01
C ASP A 68 -12.80 -13.89 5.26
N PRO A 69 -12.34 -14.40 6.41
CA PRO A 69 -10.91 -14.60 6.68
C PRO A 69 -10.26 -15.65 5.77
N GLU A 70 -11.02 -16.54 5.12
CA GLU A 70 -10.48 -17.53 4.18
C GLU A 70 -9.87 -16.84 2.95
N VAL A 71 -10.45 -15.73 2.48
CA VAL A 71 -9.90 -14.94 1.36
C VAL A 71 -8.48 -14.45 1.66
N GLN A 72 -8.23 -13.99 2.90
CA GLN A 72 -6.90 -13.56 3.32
C GLN A 72 -5.91 -14.73 3.36
N THR A 73 -6.35 -15.88 3.89
CA THR A 73 -5.54 -17.09 3.98
C THR A 73 -5.19 -17.64 2.59
N ASP A 74 -6.15 -17.67 1.67
CA ASP A 74 -5.96 -18.15 0.30
C ASP A 74 -5.06 -17.21 -0.51
N LEU A 75 -5.22 -15.89 -0.37
CA LEU A 75 -4.32 -14.93 -1.00
C LEU A 75 -2.87 -15.10 -0.52
N ALA A 76 -2.67 -15.22 0.80
CA ALA A 76 -1.34 -15.49 1.36
C ALA A 76 -0.75 -16.79 0.80
N ALA A 77 -1.54 -17.87 0.83
CA ALA A 77 -1.10 -19.18 0.38
C ALA A 77 -0.86 -19.24 -1.14
N PHE A 78 -1.59 -18.46 -1.94
CA PHE A 78 -1.35 -18.33 -3.38
C PHE A 78 0.00 -17.65 -3.65
N PHE A 79 0.27 -16.52 -3.01
CA PHE A 79 1.52 -15.78 -3.22
C PHE A 79 2.74 -16.52 -2.68
N ASP A 80 2.61 -17.29 -1.62
CA ASP A 80 3.70 -18.17 -1.13
C ASP A 80 4.05 -19.29 -2.11
N ARG A 81 3.05 -19.81 -2.85
CA ARG A 81 3.29 -20.79 -3.92
C ARG A 81 3.84 -20.16 -5.20
N LEU A 82 3.38 -18.95 -5.52
CA LEU A 82 3.78 -18.22 -6.72
C LEU A 82 5.22 -17.69 -6.61
N VAL A 83 5.58 -17.18 -5.44
CA VAL A 83 6.89 -16.60 -5.13
C VAL A 83 7.41 -17.20 -3.81
N PRO A 84 7.86 -18.48 -3.84
CA PRO A 84 8.42 -19.14 -2.66
C PRO A 84 9.71 -18.47 -2.14
N PRO A 85 10.13 -18.84 -0.92
CA PRO A 85 11.42 -18.43 -0.35
C PRO A 85 12.61 -18.73 -1.28
N SER A 86 13.67 -17.93 -1.17
CA SER A 86 14.85 -17.98 -2.04
C SER A 86 15.73 -19.23 -1.86
N ASP A 87 15.56 -19.97 -0.77
CA ASP A 87 16.17 -21.30 -0.57
C ASP A 87 15.39 -22.44 -1.27
N HIS A 88 14.22 -22.15 -1.83
CA HIS A 88 13.49 -23.08 -2.66
C HIS A 88 14.26 -23.36 -3.97
N PRO A 89 14.39 -24.63 -4.44
CA PRO A 89 15.20 -24.95 -5.64
C PRO A 89 14.83 -24.18 -6.91
N ARG A 90 13.54 -23.84 -7.07
CA ARG A 90 13.03 -23.01 -8.19
C ARG A 90 13.51 -21.55 -8.16
N MET A 91 14.04 -21.10 -7.02
CA MET A 91 14.52 -19.73 -6.80
C MET A 91 16.04 -19.60 -6.80
N SER A 92 16.77 -20.65 -7.21
CA SER A 92 18.24 -20.67 -7.25
C SER A 92 18.88 -19.62 -8.17
N TYR A 93 18.09 -18.96 -9.01
CA TYR A 93 18.52 -17.84 -9.85
C TYR A 93 18.59 -16.50 -9.09
N LEU A 94 17.97 -16.40 -7.92
CA LEU A 94 18.00 -15.19 -7.09
C LEU A 94 19.37 -15.02 -6.45
N ARG A 95 19.92 -13.81 -6.57
CA ARG A 95 21.25 -13.47 -6.02
C ARG A 95 21.17 -12.64 -4.73
N HIS A 96 20.10 -11.89 -4.56
CA HIS A 96 19.86 -11.09 -3.36
C HIS A 96 19.28 -12.02 -2.29
N THR A 97 20.13 -12.51 -1.39
CA THR A 97 19.76 -13.50 -0.34
C THR A 97 20.34 -13.14 1.03
N TYR A 98 20.84 -11.92 1.17
CA TYR A 98 21.64 -11.50 2.31
C TYR A 98 20.81 -11.22 3.57
N GLU A 99 19.51 -10.94 3.42
CA GLU A 99 18.60 -10.50 4.50
C GLU A 99 17.53 -11.56 4.82
N GLY A 100 17.86 -12.83 4.57
CA GLY A 100 17.00 -13.99 4.83
C GLY A 100 16.27 -14.52 3.61
N PRO A 101 15.69 -15.73 3.71
CA PRO A 101 15.15 -16.44 2.57
C PRO A 101 13.89 -15.79 1.98
N ASP A 102 13.17 -14.98 2.75
CA ASP A 102 11.93 -14.30 2.36
C ASP A 102 12.16 -12.91 1.72
N ASP A 103 13.39 -12.41 1.68
CA ASP A 103 13.66 -11.02 1.36
C ASP A 103 13.44 -10.64 -0.11
N MET A 104 14.22 -11.23 -1.02
CA MET A 104 14.01 -11.04 -2.45
C MET A 104 12.61 -11.51 -2.91
N PRO A 105 12.04 -12.61 -2.39
CA PRO A 105 10.62 -12.94 -2.60
C PRO A 105 9.66 -11.82 -2.21
N ALA A 106 9.87 -11.15 -1.07
CA ALA A 106 9.05 -10.01 -0.65
C ALA A 106 9.13 -8.83 -1.64
N HIS A 107 10.32 -8.54 -2.18
CA HIS A 107 10.50 -7.56 -3.24
C HIS A 107 9.76 -7.95 -4.54
N ILE A 108 9.81 -9.22 -4.93
CA ILE A 108 9.10 -9.72 -6.13
C ILE A 108 7.59 -9.56 -5.93
N LYS A 109 7.04 -10.01 -4.78
CA LYS A 109 5.62 -9.86 -4.46
C LYS A 109 5.20 -8.38 -4.47
N ALA A 110 6.03 -7.48 -3.93
CA ALA A 110 5.77 -6.04 -3.94
C ALA A 110 5.84 -5.40 -5.34
N ALA A 111 6.63 -5.96 -6.26
CA ALA A 111 6.65 -5.52 -7.66
C ALA A 111 5.42 -5.99 -8.45
N MET A 112 4.75 -7.06 -8.00
CA MET A 112 3.55 -7.62 -8.65
C MET A 112 2.25 -7.01 -8.13
N LEU A 113 2.26 -6.52 -6.89
CA LEU A 113 1.09 -6.00 -6.20
C LEU A 113 1.16 -4.47 -6.06
N PRO A 114 0.02 -3.79 -5.87
CA PRO A 114 0.02 -2.35 -5.73
C PRO A 114 0.83 -1.90 -4.50
N THR A 115 1.58 -0.80 -4.64
CA THR A 115 2.19 -0.06 -3.52
C THR A 115 1.49 1.29 -3.30
N SER A 116 0.53 1.62 -4.15
CA SER A 116 -0.38 2.75 -3.99
C SER A 116 -1.83 2.34 -4.26
N LEU A 117 -2.75 3.01 -3.57
CA LEU A 117 -4.19 2.89 -3.77
C LEU A 117 -4.77 4.27 -4.03
N GLN A 118 -5.82 4.33 -4.85
CA GLN A 118 -6.60 5.54 -5.09
C GLN A 118 -8.06 5.24 -4.74
N ILE A 119 -8.61 5.99 -3.78
CA ILE A 119 -9.93 5.75 -3.19
C ILE A 119 -10.76 7.03 -3.33
N PRO A 120 -11.90 7.01 -4.03
CA PRO A 120 -12.81 8.15 -4.04
C PRO A 120 -13.38 8.41 -2.64
N VAL A 121 -13.47 9.68 -2.27
CA VAL A 121 -14.03 10.14 -0.99
C VAL A 121 -15.12 11.16 -1.28
N ILE A 122 -16.28 10.99 -0.66
CA ILE A 122 -17.41 11.92 -0.78
C ILE A 122 -17.87 12.30 0.62
N SER A 123 -17.81 13.59 0.95
CA SER A 123 -18.27 14.13 2.24
C SER A 123 -17.62 13.42 3.45
N GLY A 124 -16.33 13.10 3.35
CA GLY A 124 -15.55 12.38 4.37
C GLY A 124 -15.67 10.86 4.32
N GLU A 125 -16.57 10.31 3.50
CA GLU A 125 -16.79 8.87 3.41
C GLU A 125 -16.02 8.27 2.24
N MET A 126 -15.14 7.31 2.53
CA MET A 126 -14.49 6.50 1.51
C MET A 126 -15.53 5.66 0.75
N GLN A 127 -15.54 5.76 -0.57
CA GLN A 127 -16.49 5.05 -1.43
C GLN A 127 -16.02 3.62 -1.72
N LEU A 128 -15.89 2.82 -0.67
CA LEU A 128 -15.57 1.39 -0.73
C LEU A 128 -16.86 0.58 -0.90
N GLY A 129 -16.78 -0.54 -1.63
CA GLY A 129 -17.84 -1.53 -1.66
C GLY A 129 -18.03 -2.20 -0.30
N THR A 130 -19.19 -2.84 -0.09
CA THR A 130 -19.58 -3.46 1.20
C THR A 130 -18.53 -4.35 1.81
N TRP A 131 -17.78 -5.09 0.99
CA TRP A 131 -16.78 -6.05 1.43
C TRP A 131 -15.34 -5.57 1.24
N GLN A 132 -15.12 -4.33 0.81
CA GLN A 132 -13.78 -3.83 0.55
C GLN A 132 -13.13 -3.31 1.84
N GLY A 133 -12.02 -3.93 2.23
CA GLY A 133 -11.10 -3.42 3.24
C GLY A 133 -9.74 -3.05 2.64
N ILE A 134 -9.06 -2.10 3.28
CA ILE A 134 -7.71 -1.63 2.96
C ILE A 134 -6.72 -2.43 3.82
N TYR A 135 -5.74 -3.04 3.17
CA TYR A 135 -4.77 -3.93 3.80
C TYR A 135 -3.33 -3.53 3.49
N ILE A 136 -2.45 -3.69 4.48
CA ILE A 136 -1.04 -3.98 4.23
C ILE A 136 -0.93 -5.47 3.98
N PHE A 137 -0.37 -5.87 2.84
CA PHE A 137 0.08 -7.24 2.63
C PHE A 137 1.55 -7.32 2.98
N GLU A 138 1.83 -7.85 4.17
CA GLU A 138 3.17 -8.12 4.64
C GLU A 138 3.72 -9.39 3.97
N HIS A 139 4.89 -9.28 3.34
CA HIS A 139 5.53 -10.40 2.66
C HIS A 139 6.69 -10.98 3.46
N LYS A 140 7.18 -10.27 4.49
CA LYS A 140 8.27 -10.72 5.37
C LYS A 140 7.71 -11.52 6.53
N THR A 141 8.42 -12.57 6.91
CA THR A 141 8.06 -13.51 7.98
C THR A 141 8.30 -12.97 9.38
N VAL A 142 9.16 -11.96 9.53
CA VAL A 142 9.46 -11.32 10.82
C VAL A 142 8.68 -10.01 11.01
N PRO A 143 8.45 -9.57 12.28
CA PRO A 143 7.71 -8.34 12.56
C PRO A 143 8.34 -7.09 11.94
N HIS A 144 7.49 -6.19 11.41
CA HIS A 144 7.90 -4.90 10.87
C HIS A 144 6.96 -3.77 11.33
N LEU A 145 7.42 -2.53 11.15
CA LEU A 145 6.61 -1.33 11.26
C LEU A 145 6.49 -0.70 9.86
N ARG A 146 5.32 -0.82 9.24
CA ARG A 146 5.05 -0.32 7.90
C ARG A 146 4.47 1.09 7.96
N ARG A 147 4.93 1.96 7.06
CA ARG A 147 4.55 3.37 6.98
C ARG A 147 3.74 3.59 5.72
N VAL A 148 2.54 4.13 5.88
CA VAL A 148 1.64 4.53 4.79
C VAL A 148 1.46 6.03 4.88
N VAL A 149 1.65 6.71 3.76
CA VAL A 149 1.34 8.14 3.62
C VAL A 149 0.08 8.32 2.80
N GLY A 150 -0.76 9.27 3.21
CA GLY A 150 -2.03 9.62 2.57
C GLY A 150 -2.01 11.05 2.05
N MET A 151 -2.43 11.23 0.81
CA MET A 151 -2.62 12.54 0.21
C MET A 151 -4.02 12.66 -0.35
N MET A 152 -4.71 13.75 -0.01
CA MET A 152 -6.04 14.07 -0.50
C MET A 152 -5.93 15.09 -1.63
N VAL A 153 -6.52 14.80 -2.80
CA VAL A 153 -6.64 15.75 -3.91
C VAL A 153 -8.12 15.98 -4.19
N GLY A 154 -8.59 17.23 -4.05
CA GLY A 154 -9.99 17.60 -4.22
C GLY A 154 -10.39 18.79 -3.36
N ALA A 155 -11.69 19.02 -3.23
CA ALA A 155 -12.23 20.06 -2.36
C ALA A 155 -12.16 19.58 -0.90
N VAL A 156 -11.10 19.98 -0.19
CA VAL A 156 -11.04 19.90 1.26
C VAL A 156 -11.86 21.08 1.79
N ARG A 157 -12.85 20.81 2.65
CA ARG A 157 -13.57 21.85 3.40
C ARG A 157 -13.01 21.96 4.80
#